data_AF-A0A3P6DQM9-F1
#
_entry.id   AF-A0A3P6DQM9-F1
#
_cell.length_a   1.000
_cell.length_b   1.000
_cell.length_c   1.000
_cell.angle_alpha   90.00
_cell.angle_beta   90.00
_cell.angle_gamma   90.00
#
_symmetry.space_group_name_H-M   'P 1'
#
loop_
_entity.id
_entity.type
_entity.pdbx_description
1 polymer ?
#
loop_
_entity_poly.entity_id
_entity_poly.type
_entity_poly.pdbx_seq_one_letter_code
_entity_poly.pdbx_strand_id
1 'polypeptide(L)'
;MGCATSACAVGESKNKRSIIQESVVFVLQLRVPVQTDLQRQLKGVASKTTIDRLACLRNQIQLVAEDSGGSAISELRAALEEYLSLLTGLIKKS
;
A
#
# COMPACT_ATOMS: atom_id res chain seq x y z
N MET A 1 -20.64 22.39 65.53
CA MET A 1 -19.24 22.73 65.19
C MET A 1 -18.49 21.41 65.00
N GLY A 2 -17.79 21.10 63.92
CA GLY A 2 -17.55 21.79 62.65
C GLY A 2 -17.26 20.72 61.59
N CYS A 3 -17.69 21.00 60.36
CA CYS A 3 -17.52 20.17 59.19
C CYS A 3 -16.09 20.34 58.63
N ALA A 4 -15.46 19.25 58.22
CA ALA A 4 -14.22 19.30 57.45
C ALA A 4 -14.54 19.73 56.00
N THR A 5 -14.30 21.00 55.69
CA THR A 5 -14.31 21.49 54.31
C THR A 5 -13.05 21.01 53.61
N SER A 6 -13.20 20.02 52.73
CA SER A 6 -12.21 19.71 51.71
C SER A 6 -12.00 20.96 50.86
N ALA A 7 -10.84 21.60 51.01
CA ALA A 7 -10.44 22.69 50.15
C ALA A 7 -10.14 22.10 48.77
N CYS A 8 -11.05 22.31 47.82
CA CYS A 8 -10.71 22.22 46.41
C CYS A 8 -9.60 23.25 46.16
N ALA A 9 -8.36 22.79 46.04
CA ALA A 9 -7.31 23.58 45.44
C ALA A 9 -7.74 23.86 44.00
N VAL A 10 -8.34 25.02 43.77
CA VAL A 10 -8.54 25.62 42.45
C VAL A 10 -7.15 26.05 41.98
N GLY A 11 -6.33 25.06 41.64
CA GLY A 11 -5.20 25.24 40.74
C GLY A 11 -5.79 25.26 39.36
N GLU A 12 -5.78 26.43 38.73
CA GLU A 12 -6.25 26.69 37.38
C GLU A 12 -5.82 25.58 36.43
N SER A 13 -6.72 24.62 36.18
CA SER A 13 -6.54 23.67 35.09
C SER A 13 -6.76 24.47 33.82
N LYS A 14 -5.68 25.07 33.32
CA LYS A 14 -5.60 25.54 31.93
C LYS A 14 -5.90 24.32 31.06
N ASN A 15 -7.18 24.13 30.75
CA ASN A 15 -7.67 23.25 29.72
C ASN A 15 -7.06 23.77 28.41
N LYS A 16 -5.81 23.39 28.14
CA LYS A 16 -5.18 23.51 26.85
C LYS A 16 -6.00 22.63 25.94
N ARG A 17 -7.00 23.23 25.28
CA ARG A 17 -7.72 22.59 24.18
C ARG A 17 -6.64 22.19 23.19
N SER A 18 -6.34 20.89 23.11
CA SER A 18 -5.41 20.37 22.12
C SER A 18 -6.01 20.70 20.77
N ILE A 19 -5.39 21.64 20.06
CA ILE A 19 -5.71 21.92 18.66
C ILE A 19 -5.29 20.67 17.91
N ILE A 20 -6.25 19.81 17.55
CA ILE A 20 -6.00 18.64 16.72
C ILE A 20 -5.77 19.19 15.32
N GLN A 21 -4.53 19.09 14.83
CA GLN A 21 -4.18 19.55 13.51
C GLN A 21 -4.69 18.52 12.50
N GLU A 22 -5.88 18.77 11.96
CA GLU A 22 -6.47 17.93 10.92
C GLU A 22 -5.63 18.07 9.65
N SER A 23 -5.12 16.95 9.14
CA SER A 23 -4.39 16.89 7.88
C SER A 23 -5.16 16.01 6.91
N VAL A 24 -5.42 16.54 5.72
CA VAL A 24 -6.07 15.80 4.64
C VAL A 24 -4.98 15.37 3.68
N VAL A 25 -4.81 14.06 3.51
CA VAL A 25 -3.87 13.49 2.54
C VAL A 25 -4.66 12.96 1.37
N PHE A 26 -4.44 13.54 0.19
CA PHE A 26 -4.98 13.00 -1.05
C PHE A 26 -4.10 11.85 -1.51
N VAL A 27 -4.66 10.65 -1.53
CA VAL A 27 -3.97 9.43 -1.97
C VAL A 27 -4.46 9.06 -3.37
N LEU A 28 -3.52 8.87 -4.30
CA LEU A 28 -3.81 8.32 -5.62
C LEU A 28 -4.19 6.83 -5.48
N GLN A 29 -5.31 6.46 -6.07
CA GLN A 29 -5.76 5.06 -6.11
C GLN A 29 -4.79 4.24 -6.96
N LEU A 30 -4.25 3.17 -6.39
CA LEU A 30 -3.41 2.22 -7.11
C LEU A 30 -4.27 1.48 -8.16
N ARG A 31 -3.83 1.49 -9.43
CA ARG A 31 -4.47 0.68 -10.47
C ARG A 31 -3.83 -0.70 -10.51
N VAL A 32 -4.62 -1.72 -10.20
CA VAL A 32 -4.20 -3.12 -10.27
C VAL A 32 -4.18 -3.59 -11.73
N PRO A 33 -3.14 -4.31 -12.19
CA PRO A 33 -3.08 -4.82 -13.56
C PRO A 33 -4.23 -5.80 -13.87
N VAL A 34 -5.09 -5.46 -14.84
CA VAL A 34 -6.24 -6.29 -15.29
C VAL A 34 -5.78 -7.60 -15.90
N GLN A 35 -6.41 -8.74 -15.59
CA GLN A 35 -6.07 -10.04 -16.20
C GLN A 35 -5.95 -9.99 -17.74
N THR A 36 -4.86 -10.55 -18.28
CA THR A 36 -4.53 -10.56 -19.73
C THR A 36 -3.74 -11.82 -20.02
N ASP A 37 -4.00 -12.43 -21.17
CA ASP A 37 -3.27 -13.59 -21.66
C ASP A 37 -1.85 -13.21 -22.13
N LEU A 38 -0.93 -13.13 -21.17
CA LEU A 38 0.49 -12.83 -21.41
C LEU A 38 1.18 -13.92 -22.23
N GLN A 39 0.71 -15.17 -22.14
CA GLN A 39 1.28 -16.27 -22.91
C GLN A 39 1.05 -16.08 -24.40
N ARG A 40 -0.16 -15.68 -24.79
CA ARG A 40 -0.44 -15.34 -26.19
C ARG A 40 0.27 -14.09 -26.65
N GLN A 41 0.30 -13.04 -25.83
CA GLN A 41 0.85 -11.73 -26.24
C GLN A 41 2.38 -11.70 -26.35
N LEU A 42 3.09 -12.44 -25.50
CA LEU A 42 4.56 -12.45 -25.46
C LEU A 42 5.16 -13.67 -26.16
N LYS A 43 4.34 -14.47 -26.84
CA LYS A 43 4.79 -15.66 -27.56
C LYS A 43 5.83 -15.28 -28.61
N GLY A 44 7.00 -15.89 -28.54
CA GLY A 44 8.12 -15.62 -29.46
C GLY A 44 8.90 -14.34 -29.16
N VAL A 45 8.45 -13.51 -28.21
CA VAL A 45 9.14 -12.30 -27.76
C VAL A 45 9.98 -12.60 -26.50
N ALA A 46 9.41 -13.37 -25.57
CA ALA A 46 10.05 -13.72 -24.29
C ALA A 46 10.16 -15.24 -24.11
N SER A 47 11.07 -15.69 -23.25
CA SER A 47 11.12 -17.09 -22.86
C SER A 47 9.89 -17.46 -22.04
N LYS A 48 9.45 -18.73 -22.15
CA LYS A 48 8.31 -19.25 -21.38
C LYS A 48 8.47 -18.99 -19.88
N THR A 49 9.68 -19.18 -19.35
CA THR A 49 10.00 -18.93 -17.93
C THR A 49 9.74 -17.48 -17.50
N THR A 50 10.08 -16.50 -18.34
CA THR A 50 9.83 -15.08 -18.05
C THR A 50 8.34 -14.76 -18.12
N ILE A 51 7.62 -15.33 -19.08
CA ILE A 51 6.17 -15.16 -19.22
C ILE A 51 5.43 -15.72 -18.01
N ASP A 52 5.79 -16.93 -17.57
CA ASP A 52 5.17 -17.59 -16.41
C ASP A 52 5.49 -16.81 -15.11
N ARG A 53 6.71 -16.29 -14.98
CA ARG A 53 7.11 -15.41 -13.85
C ARG A 53 6.30 -14.11 -13.84
N LEU A 54 6.11 -13.45 -14.98
CA LEU A 54 5.29 -12.25 -15.12
C LEU A 54 3.82 -12.53 -14.75
N ALA A 55 3.28 -13.66 -15.17
CA ALA A 55 1.92 -14.07 -14.81
C ALA A 55 1.78 -14.32 -13.30
N CYS A 56 2.76 -14.99 -12.68
CA CYS A 56 2.82 -15.22 -11.25
C CYS A 56 2.83 -13.89 -10.45
N LEU A 57 3.75 -12.99 -10.79
CA LEU A 57 3.86 -11.68 -10.13
C LEU A 57 2.57 -10.86 -10.28
N ARG A 58 1.94 -10.91 -11.45
CA ARG A 58 0.68 -10.20 -11.67
C ARG A 58 -0.43 -10.71 -10.75
N ASN A 59 -0.57 -12.03 -10.63
CA ASN A 59 -1.55 -12.64 -9.74
C ASN A 59 -1.27 -12.29 -8.28
N GLN A 60 0.00 -12.31 -7.87
CA GLN A 60 0.41 -11.88 -6.54
C GLN A 60 0.04 -10.40 -6.29
N ILE A 61 0.37 -9.49 -7.21
CA ILE A 61 0.03 -8.07 -7.10
C ILE A 61 -1.48 -7.90 -6.96
N GLN A 62 -2.27 -8.62 -7.76
CA GLN A 62 -3.73 -8.54 -7.70
C GLN A 62 -4.26 -9.00 -6.34
N LEU A 63 -3.85 -10.19 -5.88
CA LEU A 63 -4.28 -10.74 -4.59
C LEU A 63 -3.90 -9.81 -3.43
N VAL A 64 -2.66 -9.32 -3.41
CA VAL A 64 -2.17 -8.46 -2.33
C VAL A 64 -2.86 -7.10 -2.36
N ALA A 65 -3.10 -6.52 -3.54
CA ALA A 65 -3.77 -5.23 -3.65
C ALA A 65 -5.25 -5.28 -3.29
N GLU A 66 -5.94 -6.37 -3.58
CA GLU A 66 -7.38 -6.53 -3.29
C GLU A 66 -7.64 -6.96 -1.84
N ASP A 67 -6.80 -7.85 -1.28
CA ASP A 67 -7.12 -8.56 -0.01
C ASP A 67 -6.45 -7.94 1.23
N SER A 68 -5.34 -7.20 1.06
CA SER A 68 -4.53 -6.79 2.22
C SER A 68 -4.98 -5.51 2.93
N GLY A 69 -5.87 -4.69 2.33
CA GLY A 69 -6.27 -3.40 2.90
C GLY A 69 -5.09 -2.47 3.25
N GLY A 70 -3.92 -2.66 2.63
CA GLY A 70 -2.68 -1.92 2.91
C GLY A 70 -1.74 -2.56 3.94
N SER A 71 -2.12 -3.67 4.59
CA SER A 71 -1.27 -4.38 5.57
C SER A 71 -0.01 -5.01 4.95
N ALA A 72 -0.07 -5.39 3.67
CA ALA A 72 1.03 -6.03 2.94
C ALA A 72 1.65 -5.09 1.88
N ILE A 73 1.77 -3.80 2.21
CA ILE A 73 2.26 -2.79 1.27
C ILE A 73 3.73 -2.99 0.88
N SER A 74 4.53 -3.57 1.76
CA SER A 74 5.94 -3.88 1.50
C SER A 74 6.07 -4.99 0.47
N GLU A 75 5.27 -6.04 0.61
CA GLU A 75 5.18 -7.18 -0.30
C GLU A 75 4.65 -6.72 -1.67
N LEU A 76 3.62 -5.87 -1.66
CA LEU A 76 3.08 -5.27 -2.89
C LEU A 76 4.13 -4.45 -3.62
N ARG A 77 4.89 -3.62 -2.89
CA ARG A 77 5.96 -2.80 -3.47
C ARG A 77 7.06 -3.66 -4.09
N ALA A 78 7.52 -4.69 -3.37
CA ALA A 78 8.54 -5.59 -3.87
C ALA A 78 8.08 -6.34 -5.14
N ALA A 79 6.84 -6.84 -5.15
CA ALA A 79 6.26 -7.51 -6.32
C ALA A 79 6.15 -6.56 -7.52
N LEU A 80 5.75 -5.30 -7.32
CA LEU A 80 5.69 -4.28 -8.37
C LEU A 80 7.09 -3.91 -8.90
N GLU A 81 8.08 -3.75 -8.03
CA GLU A 81 9.47 -3.47 -8.41
C GLU A 81 10.04 -4.61 -9.27
N GLU A 82 9.82 -5.88 -8.87
CA GLU A 82 10.24 -7.04 -9.65
C GLU A 82 9.53 -7.11 -11.01
N TYR A 83 8.21 -6.90 -11.01
CA TYR A 83 7.40 -6.92 -12.23
C TYR A 83 7.86 -5.86 -13.24
N LEU A 84 8.11 -4.63 -12.77
CA LEU A 84 8.63 -3.54 -13.60
C LEU A 84 10.03 -3.82 -14.15
N SER A 85 10.90 -4.44 -13.35
CA SER A 85 12.23 -4.83 -13.77
C SER A 85 12.18 -5.82 -14.95
N LEU A 86 11.32 -6.85 -14.85
CA LEU A 86 11.12 -7.83 -15.92
C LEU A 86 10.56 -7.18 -17.18
N LEU A 87 9.53 -6.33 -17.07
CA LEU A 87 8.95 -5.63 -18.22
C LEU A 87 9.97 -4.71 -18.91
N THR A 88 10.74 -3.96 -18.13
CA THR A 88 11.80 -3.08 -18.66
C THR A 88 12.88 -3.90 -19.36
N GLY A 89 13.21 -5.08 -18.82
CA GLY A 89 14.12 -6.03 -19.45
C GLY A 89 13.62 -6.55 -20.80
N LEU A 90 12.30 -6.74 -20.95
CA LEU A 90 11.70 -7.12 -22.23
C LEU A 90 11.75 -5.98 -23.26
N ILE A 91 11.43 -4.75 -22.84
CA ILE A 91 11.44 -3.56 -23.72
C ILE A 91 12.86 -3.28 -24.25
N LYS A 92 13.89 -3.40 -23.41
CA LYS A 92 15.28 -3.16 -23.81
C LYS A 92 15.85 -4.22 -24.76
N LYS A 93 15.19 -5.38 -24.87
CA LYS A 93 15.65 -6.52 -25.68
C LYS A 93 15.00 -6.57 -27.06
N SER A 94 13.95 -5.77 -27.31
CA SER A 94 13.30 -5.63 -28.62
C SER A 94 13.94 -4.54 -29.46
#